data_AF-A0A410P4L2-F1
#
_entry.id   AF-A0A410P4L2-F1
#
_cell.length_a   1.000
_cell.length_b   1.000
_cell.length_c   1.000
_cell.angle_alpha   90.00
_cell.angle_beta   90.00
_cell.angle_gamma   90.00
#
_symmetry.space_group_name_H-M   'P 1'
#
loop_
_entity.id
_entity.type
_entity.pdbx_description
1 polymer ?
#
loop_
_entity_poly.entity_id
_entity_poly.type
_entity_poly.pdbx_seq_one_letter_code
_entity_poly.pdbx_strand_id
1 'polypeptide(L)'
;MSGKLTVQDIQGFKGRRKITMLTAYDYPMAHAIESAGIDMILVGDSVANVVLGLESTKDMTMDQMIYHACAVRRGAPHTFVIGDMPFEAYQKDAARSAGNAARFVHEAGCDAVKLEWFDCALEAAESVIRSGIPVMGHVGLTPQTADKLGGFKVQGKDASAARALIRQALDFEKVGCFAVLLECVPDRVARLVTETLSVPTIGIGAGPSCDGQVLVTHDMLGLFERYKPRFVKAYARMNQDMIKAFEVFKDEVRDGKFPADEHIFKIKEEEFKNIRRAEDDGGA
;
A
#
# COMPACT_ATOMS: atom_id res chain seq x y z
N MET A 1 -19.27 -15.86 4.50
CA MET A 1 -18.11 -14.95 4.47
C MET A 1 -18.17 -14.11 5.73
N SER A 2 -17.07 -14.04 6.49
CA SER A 2 -16.99 -13.05 7.57
C SER A 2 -17.10 -11.66 6.93
N GLY A 3 -17.86 -10.75 7.54
CA GLY A 3 -18.00 -9.38 7.02
C GLY A 3 -16.67 -8.63 7.01
N LYS A 4 -16.65 -7.46 6.37
CA LYS A 4 -15.50 -6.54 6.39
C LYS A 4 -15.14 -6.20 7.84
N LEU A 5 -13.86 -6.32 8.17
CA LEU A 5 -13.34 -5.99 9.50
C LEU A 5 -13.66 -4.53 9.85
N THR A 6 -13.91 -4.28 11.12
CA THR A 6 -14.09 -2.93 11.68
C THR A 6 -12.86 -2.52 12.48
N VAL A 7 -12.80 -1.24 12.85
CA VAL A 7 -11.82 -0.74 13.82
C VAL A 7 -11.85 -1.54 15.13
N GLN A 8 -13.06 -1.89 15.60
CA GLN A 8 -13.22 -2.67 16.84
C GLN A 8 -12.66 -4.09 16.71
N ASP A 9 -12.85 -4.73 15.54
CA ASP A 9 -12.26 -6.04 15.28
C ASP A 9 -10.73 -5.98 15.29
N ILE A 10 -10.16 -4.96 14.62
CA ILE A 10 -8.70 -4.75 14.54
C ILE A 10 -8.11 -4.53 15.94
N GLN A 11 -8.73 -3.65 16.74
CA GLN A 11 -8.32 -3.42 18.13
C GLN A 11 -8.46 -4.69 18.98
N GLY A 12 -9.52 -5.46 18.76
CA GLY A 12 -9.78 -6.73 19.44
C GLY A 12 -8.76 -7.84 19.15
N PHE A 13 -7.94 -7.72 18.09
CA PHE A 13 -6.88 -8.69 17.80
C PHE A 13 -5.64 -8.53 18.68
N LYS A 14 -5.42 -7.34 19.28
CA LYS A 14 -4.28 -7.11 20.18
C LYS A 14 -4.27 -8.15 21.31
N GLY A 15 -3.12 -8.81 21.49
CA GLY A 15 -2.93 -9.88 22.48
C GLY A 15 -3.67 -11.19 22.18
N ARG A 16 -4.46 -11.28 21.10
CA ARG A 16 -5.18 -12.50 20.69
C ARG A 16 -4.56 -13.17 19.47
N ARG A 17 -4.22 -12.42 18.43
CA ARG A 17 -3.52 -12.91 17.24
C ARG A 17 -2.77 -11.79 16.53
N LYS A 18 -1.84 -12.14 15.64
CA LYS A 18 -1.15 -11.13 14.81
C LYS A 18 -2.02 -10.62 13.67
N ILE A 19 -1.92 -9.32 13.40
CA ILE A 19 -2.62 -8.63 12.31
C ILE A 19 -1.75 -8.63 11.06
N THR A 20 -2.35 -8.97 9.92
CA THR A 20 -1.69 -9.00 8.61
C THR A 20 -2.09 -7.78 7.79
N MET A 21 -1.10 -7.08 7.24
CA MET A 21 -1.35 -5.91 6.41
C MET A 21 -0.40 -5.91 5.21
N LEU A 22 -0.91 -5.55 4.04
CA LEU A 22 -0.12 -5.46 2.80
C LEU A 22 -0.47 -4.17 2.06
N THR A 23 0.47 -3.65 1.27
CA THR A 23 0.15 -2.51 0.39
C THR A 23 -0.53 -2.97 -0.90
N ALA A 24 -1.42 -2.16 -1.46
CA ALA A 24 -1.95 -2.40 -2.80
C ALA A 24 -2.22 -1.06 -3.49
N TYR A 25 -2.14 -1.05 -4.82
CA TYR A 25 -2.29 0.18 -5.61
C TYR A 25 -3.15 -0.01 -6.87
N ASP A 26 -3.61 -1.23 -7.14
CA ASP A 26 -4.42 -1.55 -8.30
C ASP A 26 -5.44 -2.66 -7.99
N TYR A 27 -6.33 -2.89 -8.95
CA TYR A 27 -7.39 -3.88 -8.87
C TYR A 27 -6.89 -5.33 -8.72
N PRO A 28 -6.04 -5.88 -9.63
CA PRO A 28 -5.67 -7.28 -9.56
C PRO A 28 -4.86 -7.62 -8.30
N MET A 29 -3.99 -6.73 -7.84
CA MET A 29 -3.24 -6.93 -6.61
C MET A 29 -4.17 -6.94 -5.39
N ALA A 30 -5.09 -5.98 -5.29
CA ALA A 30 -6.05 -5.92 -4.19
C ALA A 30 -6.96 -7.16 -4.17
N HIS A 31 -7.41 -7.62 -5.35
CA HIS A 31 -8.21 -8.84 -5.48
C HIS A 31 -7.48 -10.09 -5.00
N ALA A 32 -6.20 -10.24 -5.36
CA ALA A 32 -5.37 -11.34 -4.88
C ALA A 32 -5.14 -11.26 -3.36
N ILE A 33 -4.91 -10.07 -2.82
CA ILE A 33 -4.71 -9.85 -1.37
C ILE A 33 -5.98 -10.18 -0.57
N GLU A 34 -7.15 -9.74 -1.03
CA GLU A 34 -8.43 -10.08 -0.39
C GLU A 34 -8.67 -11.60 -0.44
N SER A 35 -8.44 -12.23 -1.60
CA SER A 35 -8.58 -13.67 -1.78
C SER A 35 -7.66 -14.49 -0.86
N ALA A 36 -6.50 -13.94 -0.49
CA ALA A 36 -5.57 -14.55 0.45
C ALA A 36 -5.98 -14.37 1.92
N GLY A 37 -7.01 -13.58 2.21
CA GLY A 37 -7.52 -13.35 3.57
C GLY A 37 -6.65 -12.42 4.42
N ILE A 38 -5.95 -11.46 3.81
CA ILE A 38 -5.19 -10.44 4.53
C ILE A 38 -6.15 -9.47 5.23
N ASP A 39 -5.84 -9.12 6.49
CA ASP A 39 -6.76 -8.36 7.34
C ASP A 39 -6.96 -6.91 6.86
N MET A 40 -5.87 -6.24 6.45
CA MET A 40 -5.89 -4.84 6.05
C MET A 40 -5.06 -4.57 4.80
N ILE A 41 -5.52 -3.63 3.98
CA ILE A 41 -4.77 -3.10 2.85
C ILE A 41 -4.39 -1.65 3.10
N LEU A 42 -3.13 -1.31 2.82
CA LEU A 42 -2.65 0.07 2.79
C LEU A 42 -2.48 0.57 1.35
N VAL A 43 -3.20 1.62 1.01
CA VAL A 43 -2.89 2.41 -0.19
C VAL A 43 -1.87 3.45 0.20
N GLY A 44 -0.60 3.03 0.26
CA GLY A 44 0.53 3.82 0.76
C GLY A 44 1.15 4.73 -0.30
N ASP A 45 1.72 5.86 0.14
CA ASP A 45 2.46 6.79 -0.75
C ASP A 45 3.72 6.15 -1.36
N SER A 46 4.19 5.02 -0.82
CA SER A 46 5.14 4.08 -1.43
C SER A 46 4.83 3.70 -2.88
N VAL A 47 3.60 3.88 -3.35
CA VAL A 47 3.21 3.79 -4.77
C VAL A 47 4.09 4.65 -5.68
N ALA A 48 4.56 5.80 -5.17
CA ALA A 48 5.49 6.69 -5.85
C ALA A 48 6.70 5.93 -6.36
N ASN A 49 7.32 5.13 -5.50
CA ASN A 49 8.55 4.42 -5.81
C ASN A 49 8.29 3.12 -6.57
N VAL A 50 7.36 2.30 -6.08
CA VAL A 50 7.23 0.91 -6.57
C VAL A 50 6.30 0.76 -7.76
N VAL A 51 5.47 1.76 -8.07
CA VAL A 51 4.59 1.74 -9.24
C VAL A 51 4.97 2.85 -10.23
N LEU A 52 5.17 4.07 -9.74
CA LEU A 52 5.39 5.24 -10.59
C LEU A 52 6.88 5.50 -10.89
N GLY A 53 7.80 4.82 -10.20
CA GLY A 53 9.24 4.98 -10.39
C GLY A 53 9.81 6.33 -9.96
N LEU A 54 9.05 7.12 -9.19
CA LEU A 54 9.48 8.38 -8.59
C LEU A 54 10.56 8.13 -7.54
N GLU A 55 11.39 9.14 -7.31
CA GLU A 55 12.47 9.06 -6.30
C GLU A 55 11.94 9.30 -4.88
N SER A 56 10.90 10.13 -4.73
CA SER A 56 10.38 10.57 -3.44
C SER A 56 8.87 10.36 -3.34
N THR A 57 8.38 9.94 -2.16
CA THR A 57 6.94 9.85 -1.89
C THR A 57 6.28 11.24 -1.75
N LYS A 58 7.09 12.30 -1.57
CA LYS A 58 6.61 13.69 -1.49
C LYS A 58 6.00 14.21 -2.78
N ASP A 59 6.32 13.57 -3.91
CA ASP A 59 5.82 13.96 -5.23
C ASP A 59 4.39 13.45 -5.49
N MET A 60 3.82 12.69 -4.55
CA MET A 60 2.44 12.21 -4.64
C MET A 60 1.44 13.30 -4.31
N THR A 61 0.43 13.44 -5.17
CA THR A 61 -0.73 14.30 -4.95
C THR A 61 -1.91 13.55 -4.32
N MET A 62 -2.84 14.30 -3.72
CA MET A 62 -4.11 13.74 -3.24
C MET A 62 -4.86 12.97 -4.33
N ASP A 63 -4.97 13.53 -5.54
CA ASP A 63 -5.76 12.92 -6.61
C ASP A 63 -5.16 11.60 -7.10
N GLN A 64 -3.83 11.50 -7.17
CA GLN A 64 -3.16 10.24 -7.48
C GLN A 64 -3.41 9.19 -6.40
N MET A 65 -3.33 9.56 -5.12
CA MET A 65 -3.62 8.64 -4.02
C MET A 65 -5.07 8.16 -4.03
N ILE A 66 -6.03 9.05 -4.26
CA ILE A 66 -7.45 8.70 -4.43
C ILE A 66 -7.65 7.77 -5.62
N TYR A 67 -7.00 8.03 -6.76
CA TYR A 67 -7.10 7.18 -7.95
C TYR A 67 -6.69 5.73 -7.67
N HIS A 68 -5.55 5.53 -7.01
CA HIS A 68 -5.10 4.20 -6.61
C HIS A 68 -6.04 3.57 -5.57
N ALA A 69 -6.53 4.35 -4.60
CA ALA A 69 -7.45 3.86 -3.59
C ALA A 69 -8.78 3.38 -4.18
N CYS A 70 -9.33 4.09 -5.16
CA CYS A 70 -10.50 3.67 -5.92
C CYS A 70 -10.29 2.32 -6.63
N ALA A 71 -9.11 2.11 -7.22
CA ALA A 71 -8.77 0.84 -7.88
C ALA A 71 -8.69 -0.31 -6.87
N VAL A 72 -8.06 -0.07 -5.72
CA VAL A 72 -7.92 -1.04 -4.64
C VAL A 72 -9.28 -1.42 -4.06
N ARG A 73 -10.15 -0.45 -3.77
CA ARG A 73 -11.49 -0.75 -3.25
C ARG A 73 -12.31 -1.61 -4.21
N ARG A 74 -12.19 -1.40 -5.53
CA ARG A 74 -12.86 -2.28 -6.51
C ARG A 74 -12.35 -3.71 -6.45
N GLY A 75 -11.05 -3.91 -6.21
CA GLY A 75 -10.44 -5.25 -6.11
C GLY A 75 -10.72 -5.94 -4.78
N ALA A 76 -10.84 -5.16 -3.70
CA ALA A 76 -11.06 -5.64 -2.33
C ALA A 76 -12.28 -4.97 -1.68
N PRO A 77 -13.52 -5.32 -2.07
CA PRO A 77 -14.76 -4.76 -1.51
C PRO A 77 -15.00 -5.10 -0.02
N HIS A 78 -14.34 -6.12 0.52
CA HIS A 78 -14.59 -6.68 1.85
C HIS A 78 -13.36 -6.64 2.78
N THR A 79 -12.17 -6.29 2.30
CA THR A 79 -11.02 -6.01 3.17
C THR A 79 -11.07 -4.58 3.73
N PHE A 80 -10.50 -4.39 4.93
CA PHE A 80 -10.34 -3.07 5.55
C PHE A 80 -9.25 -2.28 4.82
N VAL A 81 -9.60 -1.16 4.19
CA VAL A 81 -8.67 -0.38 3.34
C VAL A 81 -8.34 0.95 4.00
N ILE A 82 -7.04 1.22 4.15
CA ILE A 82 -6.50 2.46 4.71
C ILE A 82 -5.88 3.28 3.59
N GLY A 83 -6.32 4.53 3.43
CA GLY A 83 -5.70 5.50 2.51
C GLY A 83 -4.59 6.29 3.20
N ASP A 84 -3.40 6.33 2.62
CA ASP A 84 -2.31 7.14 3.16
C ASP A 84 -2.43 8.59 2.70
N MET A 85 -2.51 9.54 3.64
CA MET A 85 -2.54 10.94 3.25
C MET A 85 -1.14 11.36 2.77
N PRO A 86 -1.01 11.86 1.53
CA PRO A 86 0.29 12.23 0.99
C PRO A 86 0.82 13.50 1.66
N PHE A 87 2.10 13.78 1.41
CA PHE A 87 2.76 14.99 1.87
C PHE A 87 1.98 16.25 1.43
N GLU A 88 2.00 17.29 2.28
CA GLU A 88 1.23 18.54 2.19
C GLU A 88 -0.29 18.43 2.39
N ALA A 89 -0.88 17.23 2.31
CA ALA A 89 -2.33 17.07 2.48
C ALA A 89 -2.81 17.37 3.91
N TYR A 90 -1.90 17.35 4.89
CA TYR A 90 -2.22 17.58 6.30
C TYR A 90 -1.14 18.35 7.07
N GLN A 91 0.06 18.51 6.51
CA GLN A 91 1.16 19.23 7.15
C GLN A 91 1.08 20.76 6.96
N LYS A 92 0.52 21.23 5.85
CA LYS A 92 0.43 22.67 5.55
C LYS A 92 -0.71 23.37 6.26
N ASP A 93 -1.85 22.69 6.38
CA ASP A 93 -3.08 23.27 6.91
C ASP A 93 -3.93 22.16 7.56
N ALA A 94 -3.89 22.08 8.88
CA ALA A 94 -4.67 21.11 9.67
C ALA A 94 -6.19 21.26 9.45
N ALA A 95 -6.66 22.45 9.05
CA ALA A 95 -8.07 22.69 8.75
C ALA A 95 -8.51 21.96 7.47
N ARG A 96 -7.58 21.64 6.56
CA ARG A 96 -7.86 20.85 5.36
C ARG A 96 -7.75 19.35 5.57
N SER A 97 -7.10 18.90 6.65
CA SER A 97 -6.87 17.47 6.92
C SER A 97 -8.17 16.67 6.92
N ALA A 98 -9.20 17.14 7.62
CA ALA A 98 -10.50 16.46 7.67
C ALA A 98 -11.18 16.37 6.29
N GLY A 99 -11.13 17.45 5.50
CA GLY A 99 -11.68 17.47 4.14
C GLY A 99 -10.94 16.50 3.21
N ASN A 100 -9.61 16.49 3.26
CA ASN A 100 -8.78 15.58 2.47
C ASN A 100 -8.98 14.10 2.89
N ALA A 101 -9.08 13.82 4.19
CA ALA A 101 -9.41 12.49 4.68
C ALA A 101 -10.81 12.04 4.23
N ALA A 102 -11.79 12.95 4.22
CA ALA A 102 -13.14 12.67 3.75
C ALA A 102 -13.17 12.27 2.27
N ARG A 103 -12.26 12.80 1.43
CA ARG A 103 -12.11 12.34 0.04
C ARG A 103 -11.75 10.86 -0.06
N PHE A 104 -10.84 10.35 0.78
CA PHE A 104 -10.51 8.92 0.80
C PHE A 104 -11.72 8.05 1.13
N VAL A 105 -12.57 8.50 2.07
CA VAL A 105 -13.78 7.75 2.45
C VAL A 105 -14.85 7.85 1.37
N HIS A 106 -15.15 9.05 0.87
CA HIS A 106 -16.30 9.28 -0.02
C HIS A 106 -15.99 8.98 -1.49
N GLU A 107 -14.82 9.35 -2.00
CA GLU A 107 -14.45 9.13 -3.39
C GLU A 107 -13.89 7.71 -3.61
N ALA A 108 -13.07 7.23 -2.67
CA ALA A 108 -12.37 5.95 -2.82
C ALA A 108 -12.93 4.80 -1.98
N GLY A 109 -13.82 5.07 -1.02
CA GLY A 109 -14.38 4.04 -0.15
C GLY A 109 -13.38 3.46 0.85
N CYS A 110 -12.33 4.18 1.23
CA CYS A 110 -11.45 3.78 2.33
C CYS A 110 -12.20 3.76 3.67
N ASP A 111 -11.78 2.87 4.57
CA ASP A 111 -12.35 2.72 5.90
C ASP A 111 -11.65 3.60 6.94
N ALA A 112 -10.42 4.01 6.66
CA ALA A 112 -9.59 4.83 7.53
C ALA A 112 -8.51 5.55 6.72
N VAL A 113 -7.78 6.46 7.38
CA VAL A 113 -6.58 7.09 6.82
C VAL A 113 -5.34 6.87 7.69
N LYS A 114 -4.15 6.93 7.08
CA LYS A 114 -2.85 6.94 7.80
C LYS A 114 -2.26 8.34 7.79
N LEU A 115 -1.73 8.78 8.94
CA LEU A 115 -1.00 10.04 9.10
C LEU A 115 0.38 9.80 9.72
N GLU A 116 1.41 10.38 9.12
CA GLU A 116 2.77 10.33 9.65
C GLU A 116 3.03 11.41 10.69
N TRP A 117 3.88 11.11 11.67
CA TRP A 117 4.32 12.06 12.68
C TRP A 117 5.08 13.24 12.08
N PHE A 118 4.72 14.44 12.55
CA PHE A 118 5.42 15.71 12.42
C PHE A 118 4.98 16.61 13.59
N ASP A 119 5.54 17.82 13.70
CA ASP A 119 5.34 18.68 14.88
C ASP A 119 3.86 19.00 15.19
N CYS A 120 2.99 19.13 14.19
CA CYS A 120 1.54 19.39 14.36
C CYS A 120 0.66 18.16 14.03
N ALA A 121 1.22 16.94 14.07
CA ALA A 121 0.46 15.74 13.68
C ALA A 121 -0.78 15.49 14.53
N LEU A 122 -0.76 15.85 15.82
CA LEU A 122 -1.89 15.65 16.72
C LEU A 122 -3.07 16.54 16.35
N GLU A 123 -2.83 17.80 15.95
CA GLU A 123 -3.89 18.73 15.51
C GLU A 123 -4.59 18.21 14.24
N ALA A 124 -3.80 17.72 13.28
CA ALA A 124 -4.32 17.12 12.06
C ALA A 124 -5.11 15.83 12.35
N ALA A 125 -4.58 14.94 13.20
CA ALA A 125 -5.26 13.71 13.59
C ALA A 125 -6.56 13.98 14.36
N GLU A 126 -6.55 14.92 15.30
CA GLU A 126 -7.75 15.31 16.06
C GLU A 126 -8.84 15.86 15.14
N SER A 127 -8.47 16.71 14.17
CA SER A 127 -9.38 17.26 13.17
C SER A 127 -10.09 16.15 12.37
N VAL A 128 -9.34 15.14 11.92
CA VAL A 128 -9.86 14.00 11.14
C VAL A 128 -10.69 13.05 12.00
N ILE A 129 -10.26 12.74 13.22
CA ILE A 129 -11.00 11.87 14.14
C ILE A 129 -12.33 12.52 14.54
N ARG A 130 -12.34 13.84 14.78
CA ARG A 130 -13.56 14.60 15.10
C ARG A 130 -14.56 14.63 13.94
N SER A 131 -14.12 14.48 12.69
CA SER A 131 -15.03 14.33 11.55
C SER A 131 -15.59 12.91 11.39
N GLY A 132 -15.22 11.99 12.29
CA GLY A 132 -15.72 10.61 12.30
C GLY A 132 -14.91 9.63 11.46
N ILE A 133 -13.72 10.03 10.98
CA ILE A 133 -12.86 9.19 10.15
C ILE A 133 -11.78 8.55 11.02
N PRO A 134 -11.66 7.21 11.06
CA PRO A 134 -10.60 6.55 11.83
C PRO A 134 -9.21 6.87 11.29
N VAL A 135 -8.25 7.06 12.21
CA VAL A 135 -6.86 7.37 11.88
C VAL A 135 -5.92 6.31 12.43
N MET A 136 -5.02 5.82 11.58
CA MET A 136 -3.81 5.10 11.99
C MET A 136 -2.65 6.09 12.06
N GLY A 137 -2.02 6.21 13.24
CA GLY A 137 -0.80 7.02 13.38
C GLY A 137 0.42 6.29 12.85
N HIS A 138 1.44 7.00 12.38
CA HIS A 138 2.72 6.43 11.96
C HIS A 138 3.88 7.18 12.63
N VAL A 139 4.71 6.46 13.41
CA VAL A 139 5.92 6.96 14.07
C VAL A 139 7.15 6.12 13.71
N GLY A 140 8.33 6.61 14.07
CA GLY A 140 9.60 6.01 13.66
C GLY A 140 10.13 6.73 12.44
N LEU A 141 10.61 5.98 11.45
CA LEU A 141 11.02 6.58 10.18
C LEU A 141 9.77 6.97 9.40
N THR A 142 9.52 8.27 9.26
CA THR A 142 8.41 8.81 8.46
C THR A 142 8.95 9.34 7.13
N PRO A 143 8.77 8.61 6.00
CA PRO A 143 9.34 8.97 4.69
C PRO A 143 9.07 10.41 4.27
N GLN A 144 7.87 10.93 4.58
CA GLN A 144 7.48 12.30 4.22
C GLN A 144 8.30 13.37 4.95
N THR A 145 8.96 13.02 6.05
CA THR A 145 9.87 13.92 6.78
C THR A 145 11.31 13.41 6.83
N ALA A 146 11.66 12.41 6.00
CA ALA A 146 12.97 11.75 6.01
C ALA A 146 14.15 12.73 5.88
N ASP A 147 14.02 13.82 5.12
CA ASP A 147 15.08 14.85 5.03
C ASP A 147 15.41 15.48 6.39
N LYS A 148 14.40 15.72 7.24
CA LYS A 148 14.60 16.23 8.61
C LYS A 148 15.25 15.16 9.51
N LEU A 149 15.04 13.89 9.21
CA LEU A 149 15.62 12.74 9.90
C LEU A 149 17.03 12.37 9.37
N GLY A 150 17.53 13.10 8.36
CA GLY A 150 18.83 12.84 7.74
C GLY A 150 18.84 11.59 6.86
N GLY A 151 17.71 11.30 6.20
CA GLY A 151 17.48 10.19 5.27
C GLY A 151 16.80 8.97 5.90
N PHE A 152 16.78 7.86 5.15
CA PHE A 152 16.18 6.58 5.58
C PHE A 152 17.05 5.87 6.63
N LYS A 153 16.98 6.34 7.87
CA LYS A 153 17.74 5.81 9.00
C LYS A 153 16.83 5.20 10.06
N VAL A 154 17.33 4.14 10.69
CA VAL A 154 16.70 3.53 11.87
C VAL A 154 16.57 4.58 13.00
N GLN A 155 15.37 4.70 13.57
CA GLN A 155 15.01 5.66 14.61
C GLN A 155 15.05 5.05 16.02
N GLY A 156 15.15 5.85 17.07
CA GLY A 156 15.11 5.35 18.45
C GLY A 156 16.36 4.56 18.89
N LYS A 157 17.54 4.87 18.33
CA LYS A 157 18.81 4.18 18.66
C LYS A 157 19.38 4.52 20.02
N ASP A 158 19.09 5.72 20.54
CA ASP A 158 19.47 6.15 21.87
C ASP A 158 18.23 6.34 22.76
N ALA A 159 18.47 6.44 24.08
CA ALA A 159 17.39 6.53 25.06
C ALA A 159 16.53 7.79 24.91
N SER A 160 17.07 8.90 24.40
CA SER A 160 16.31 10.13 24.19
C SER A 160 15.36 9.96 23.01
N ALA A 161 15.88 9.49 21.88
CA ALA A 161 15.09 9.20 20.68
C ALA A 161 14.04 8.12 20.94
N ALA A 162 14.36 7.07 21.68
CA ALA A 162 13.40 6.03 22.05
C ALA A 162 12.27 6.58 22.94
N ARG A 163 12.59 7.42 23.94
CA ARG A 163 11.57 8.08 24.78
C ARG A 163 10.69 9.03 23.97
N ALA A 164 11.26 9.76 23.01
CA ALA A 164 10.49 10.60 22.11
C ALA A 164 9.52 9.76 21.28
N LEU A 165 9.97 8.67 20.66
CA LEU A 165 9.11 7.78 19.86
C LEU A 165 7.96 7.18 20.68
N ILE A 166 8.24 6.72 21.91
CA ILE A 166 7.20 6.21 22.81
C ILE A 166 6.16 7.29 23.13
N ARG A 167 6.62 8.53 23.39
CA ARG A 167 5.72 9.66 23.63
C ARG A 167 4.85 9.97 22.42
N GLN A 168 5.44 10.02 21.22
CA GLN A 168 4.72 10.25 19.97
C GLN A 168 3.62 9.20 19.76
N ALA A 169 3.94 7.93 19.98
CA ALA A 169 2.98 6.84 19.85
C ALA A 169 1.84 6.95 20.89
N LEU A 170 2.17 7.27 22.15
CA LEU A 170 1.19 7.53 23.20
C LEU A 170 0.30 8.73 22.88
N ASP A 171 0.85 9.78 22.29
CA ASP A 171 0.08 10.97 21.95
C ASP A 171 -0.89 10.71 20.80
N PHE A 172 -0.50 9.90 19.81
CA PHE A 172 -1.44 9.40 18.79
C PHE A 172 -2.55 8.52 19.40
N GLU A 173 -2.24 7.65 20.35
CA GLU A 173 -3.28 6.91 21.06
C GLU A 173 -4.24 7.84 21.82
N LYS A 174 -3.72 8.81 22.57
CA LYS A 174 -4.53 9.76 23.34
C LYS A 174 -5.47 10.58 22.47
N VAL A 175 -5.05 10.95 21.26
CA VAL A 175 -5.91 11.72 20.33
C VAL A 175 -6.99 10.84 19.68
N GLY A 176 -6.89 9.51 19.81
CA GLY A 176 -7.89 8.56 19.35
C GLY A 176 -7.49 7.76 18.10
N CYS A 177 -6.20 7.73 17.72
CA CYS A 177 -5.76 6.85 16.64
C CYS A 177 -6.03 5.39 17.04
N PHE A 178 -6.65 4.61 16.14
CA PHE A 178 -7.10 3.27 16.48
C PHE A 178 -5.98 2.22 16.48
N ALA A 179 -4.85 2.53 15.84
CA ALA A 179 -3.64 1.74 15.75
C ALA A 179 -2.44 2.67 15.45
N VAL A 180 -1.23 2.20 15.72
CA VAL A 180 0.02 2.93 15.44
C VAL A 180 1.00 2.07 14.65
N LEU A 181 1.42 2.54 13.48
CA LEU A 181 2.47 1.94 12.67
C LEU A 181 3.86 2.37 13.18
N LEU A 182 4.76 1.41 13.34
CA LEU A 182 6.16 1.60 13.75
C LEU A 182 7.09 1.20 12.60
N GLU A 183 7.81 2.16 12.05
CA GLU A 183 8.75 1.91 10.93
C GLU A 183 10.21 2.08 11.32
N CYS A 184 11.04 1.07 10.99
CA CYS A 184 12.48 1.07 11.19
C CYS A 184 12.91 1.42 12.63
N VAL A 185 12.31 0.72 13.61
CA VAL A 185 12.53 0.89 15.05
C VAL A 185 13.24 -0.34 15.63
N PRO A 186 14.25 -0.20 16.53
CA PRO A 186 14.84 -1.33 17.22
C PRO A 186 13.79 -2.21 17.92
N ASP A 187 13.88 -3.53 17.77
CA ASP A 187 12.89 -4.48 18.29
C ASP A 187 12.55 -4.27 19.77
N ARG A 188 13.54 -4.03 20.63
CA ARG A 188 13.29 -3.78 22.07
C ARG A 188 12.50 -2.50 22.34
N VAL A 189 12.67 -1.47 21.50
CA VAL A 189 11.91 -0.22 21.60
C VAL A 189 10.50 -0.45 21.06
N ALA A 190 10.35 -1.11 19.91
CA ALA A 190 9.03 -1.45 19.36
C ALA A 190 8.21 -2.34 20.30
N ARG A 191 8.86 -3.30 20.97
CA ARG A 191 8.26 -4.12 22.02
C ARG A 191 7.74 -3.27 23.18
N LEU A 192 8.57 -2.36 23.68
CA LEU A 192 8.18 -1.47 24.77
C LEU A 192 6.98 -0.59 24.37
N VAL A 193 6.99 -0.03 23.15
CA VAL A 193 5.83 0.73 22.62
C VAL A 193 4.58 -0.15 22.57
N THR A 194 4.71 -1.37 22.05
CA THR A 194 3.60 -2.33 21.90
C THR A 194 2.99 -2.72 23.25
N GLU A 195 3.82 -2.93 24.27
CA GLU A 195 3.41 -3.23 25.65
C GLU A 195 2.80 -2.01 26.37
N THR A 196 3.18 -0.79 25.97
CA THR A 196 2.72 0.46 26.57
C THR A 196 1.37 0.92 26.03
N LEU A 197 1.15 0.78 24.71
CA LEU A 197 -0.10 1.17 24.07
C LEU A 197 -1.21 0.15 24.32
N SER A 198 -2.42 0.63 24.54
CA SER A 198 -3.65 -0.15 24.54
C SER A 198 -4.15 -0.47 23.13
N VAL A 199 -3.82 0.36 22.13
CA VAL A 199 -4.13 0.12 20.72
C VAL A 199 -3.10 -0.81 20.04
N PRO A 200 -3.46 -1.51 18.94
CA PRO A 200 -2.52 -2.36 18.21
C PRO A 200 -1.36 -1.57 17.60
N THR A 201 -0.17 -2.18 17.60
CA THR A 201 0.97 -1.70 16.81
C THR A 201 1.16 -2.51 15.53
N ILE A 202 1.46 -1.86 14.42
CA ILE A 202 1.80 -2.51 13.14
C ILE A 202 3.27 -2.24 12.83
N GLY A 203 4.08 -3.29 12.71
CA GLY A 203 5.52 -3.14 12.47
C GLY A 203 5.90 -3.25 11.00
N ILE A 204 6.88 -2.45 10.57
CA ILE A 204 7.67 -2.66 9.36
C ILE A 204 9.13 -2.36 9.66
N GLY A 205 9.97 -3.40 9.69
CA GLY A 205 11.33 -3.26 10.22
C GLY A 205 11.38 -2.89 11.70
N ALA A 206 10.34 -3.25 12.47
CA ALA A 206 10.19 -3.01 13.91
C ALA A 206 10.25 -4.29 14.76
N GLY A 207 10.73 -5.40 14.19
CA GLY A 207 10.80 -6.69 14.87
C GLY A 207 9.43 -7.40 15.01
N PRO A 208 9.43 -8.64 15.53
CA PRO A 208 8.23 -9.48 15.63
C PRO A 208 7.28 -9.10 16.77
N SER A 209 7.73 -8.19 17.66
CA SER A 209 7.01 -7.86 18.89
C SER A 209 5.72 -7.06 18.67
N CYS A 210 5.59 -6.34 17.55
CA CYS A 210 4.38 -5.57 17.19
C CYS A 210 3.15 -6.47 17.02
N ASP A 211 1.95 -5.96 17.29
CA ASP A 211 0.69 -6.70 17.19
C ASP A 211 0.34 -7.14 15.75
N GLY A 212 0.90 -6.47 14.76
CA GLY A 212 0.82 -6.87 13.35
C GLY A 212 2.06 -6.50 12.57
N GLN A 213 2.06 -6.86 11.30
CA GLN A 213 3.14 -6.55 10.37
C GLN A 213 2.59 -6.02 9.05
N VAL A 214 3.31 -5.07 8.45
CA VAL A 214 3.06 -4.59 7.10
C VAL A 214 4.31 -4.71 6.25
N LEU A 215 4.13 -5.05 4.98
CA LEU A 215 5.16 -4.98 3.95
C LEU A 215 4.60 -4.32 2.69
N VAL A 216 5.50 -3.67 1.95
CA VAL A 216 5.21 -3.25 0.58
C VAL A 216 5.10 -4.51 -0.28
N THR A 217 3.96 -4.72 -0.93
CA THR A 217 3.66 -5.98 -1.64
C THR A 217 4.66 -6.25 -2.76
N HIS A 218 5.15 -5.20 -3.41
CA HIS A 218 6.14 -5.31 -4.50
C HIS A 218 7.48 -5.86 -4.00
N ASP A 219 7.92 -5.44 -2.83
CA ASP A 219 9.17 -5.89 -2.21
C ASP A 219 9.09 -7.36 -1.78
N MET A 220 7.95 -7.77 -1.21
CA MET A 220 7.77 -9.16 -0.78
C MET A 220 7.57 -10.12 -1.96
N LEU A 221 6.97 -9.67 -3.07
CA LEU A 221 6.82 -10.48 -4.28
C LEU A 221 8.08 -10.49 -5.15
N GLY A 222 9.03 -9.60 -4.88
CA GLY A 222 10.24 -9.46 -5.68
C GLY A 222 9.93 -9.01 -7.10
N LEU A 223 9.04 -8.02 -7.24
CA LEU A 223 8.64 -7.45 -8.54
C LEU A 223 9.70 -6.53 -9.14
N PHE A 224 10.61 -5.99 -8.34
CA PHE A 224 11.72 -5.16 -8.79
C PHE A 224 13.01 -5.50 -8.02
N GLU A 225 14.16 -5.36 -8.69
CA GLU A 225 15.49 -5.64 -8.12
C GLU A 225 16.23 -4.37 -7.65
N ARG A 226 15.50 -3.27 -7.43
CA ARG A 226 16.07 -2.03 -6.89
C ARG A 226 16.11 -2.12 -5.36
N TYR A 227 17.31 -2.20 -4.80
CA TYR A 227 17.65 -2.16 -3.36
C TYR A 227 16.63 -2.81 -2.40
N LYS A 228 16.95 -4.00 -1.89
CA LYS A 228 16.12 -4.69 -0.89
C LYS A 228 16.43 -4.19 0.53
N PRO A 229 15.48 -3.54 1.24
CA PRO A 229 15.69 -3.18 2.64
C PRO A 229 15.94 -4.42 3.49
N ARG A 230 16.81 -4.32 4.50
CA ARG A 230 17.22 -5.48 5.33
C ARG A 230 16.07 -6.18 6.03
N PHE A 231 14.97 -5.47 6.30
CA PHE A 231 13.80 -6.02 6.99
C PHE A 231 12.83 -6.77 6.07
N VAL A 232 13.01 -6.69 4.75
CA VAL A 232 12.12 -7.35 3.79
C VAL A 232 12.50 -8.82 3.62
N LYS A 233 11.52 -9.71 3.77
CA LYS A 233 11.58 -11.08 3.25
C LYS A 233 10.88 -11.12 1.88
N ALA A 234 11.59 -11.59 0.86
CA ALA A 234 10.98 -11.87 -0.44
C ALA A 234 10.40 -13.29 -0.37
N TYR A 235 9.09 -13.40 -0.57
CA TYR A 235 8.33 -14.63 -0.61
C TYR A 235 8.22 -15.20 -2.03
N ALA A 236 8.47 -14.37 -3.05
CA ALA A 236 8.57 -14.77 -4.45
C ALA A 236 9.68 -13.98 -5.18
N ARG A 237 9.90 -14.29 -6.47
CA ARG A 237 10.81 -13.58 -7.38
C ARG A 237 10.10 -13.26 -8.69
N MET A 238 8.94 -12.60 -8.61
CA MET A 238 8.04 -12.44 -9.74
C MET A 238 8.67 -11.67 -10.92
N ASN A 239 9.63 -10.77 -10.68
CA ASN A 239 10.36 -10.11 -11.76
C ASN A 239 11.04 -11.13 -12.71
N GLN A 240 11.62 -12.19 -12.15
CA GLN A 240 12.33 -13.21 -12.93
C GLN A 240 11.35 -14.02 -13.78
N ASP A 241 10.17 -14.31 -13.23
CA ASP A 241 9.13 -15.04 -13.96
C ASP A 241 8.50 -14.18 -15.06
N MET A 242 8.31 -12.88 -14.81
CA MET A 242 7.88 -11.91 -15.82
C MET A 242 8.89 -11.81 -16.98
N ILE A 243 10.18 -11.61 -16.68
CA ILE A 243 11.22 -11.53 -17.70
C ILE A 243 11.24 -12.79 -18.56
N LYS A 244 11.20 -13.98 -17.95
CA LYS A 244 11.16 -15.25 -18.68
C LYS A 244 9.91 -15.36 -19.56
N ALA A 245 8.74 -14.99 -19.05
CA ALA A 245 7.51 -15.01 -19.83
C ALA A 245 7.60 -14.08 -21.05
N PHE A 246 8.17 -12.89 -20.88
CA PHE A 246 8.39 -11.95 -21.98
C PHE A 246 9.41 -12.46 -23.00
N GLU A 247 10.48 -13.12 -22.54
CA GLU A 247 11.48 -13.75 -23.41
C GLU A 247 10.86 -14.87 -24.25
N VAL A 248 10.10 -15.77 -23.62
CA VAL A 248 9.39 -16.86 -24.31
C VAL A 248 8.43 -16.31 -25.35
N PHE A 249 7.58 -15.35 -24.99
CA PHE A 249 6.65 -14.72 -25.93
C PHE A 249 7.38 -14.09 -27.13
N LYS A 250 8.45 -13.32 -26.85
CA LYS A 250 9.27 -12.69 -27.89
C LYS A 250 9.88 -13.72 -28.85
N ASP A 251 10.40 -14.84 -28.32
CA ASP A 251 11.03 -15.87 -29.13
C ASP A 251 10.00 -16.70 -29.91
N GLU A 252 8.84 -17.01 -29.33
CA GLU A 252 7.74 -17.70 -30.04
C GLU A 252 7.17 -16.87 -31.19
N VAL A 253 7.05 -15.55 -31.02
CA VAL A 253 6.63 -14.65 -32.11
C VAL A 253 7.68 -14.60 -33.22
N ARG A 254 8.96 -14.51 -32.87
CA ARG A 254 10.07 -14.46 -33.84
C ARG A 254 10.21 -15.74 -34.64
N ASP A 255 9.98 -16.88 -34.00
CA ASP A 255 10.05 -18.20 -34.62
C ASP A 255 8.75 -18.58 -35.36
N GLY A 256 7.71 -17.74 -35.30
CA GLY A 256 6.39 -18.04 -35.89
C GLY A 256 5.62 -19.17 -35.18
N LYS A 257 5.97 -19.48 -33.92
CA LYS A 257 5.27 -20.47 -33.09
C LYS A 257 3.98 -19.89 -32.48
N PHE A 258 3.97 -18.60 -32.20
CA PHE A 258 2.79 -17.87 -31.74
C PHE A 258 2.38 -16.78 -32.74
N PRO A 259 1.08 -16.63 -33.05
CA PRO A 259 -0.03 -17.48 -32.61
C PRO A 259 -0.03 -18.87 -33.28
N ALA A 260 -0.38 -19.90 -32.50
CA ALA A 260 -0.64 -21.25 -33.02
C ALA A 260 -2.10 -21.39 -33.52
N ASP A 261 -2.43 -22.52 -34.16
CA ASP A 261 -3.75 -22.80 -34.73
C ASP A 261 -4.93 -22.65 -33.74
N GLU A 262 -4.70 -22.91 -32.46
CA GLU A 262 -5.71 -22.74 -31.39
C GLU A 262 -5.94 -21.27 -30.98
N HIS A 263 -5.02 -20.38 -31.37
CA HIS A 263 -5.04 -18.95 -31.06
C HIS A 263 -5.52 -18.10 -32.25
N ILE A 264 -5.87 -18.71 -33.39
CA ILE A 264 -6.33 -17.99 -34.59
C ILE A 264 -7.82 -18.20 -34.84
N PHE A 265 -8.46 -17.17 -35.40
CA PHE A 265 -9.82 -17.26 -35.93
C PHE A 265 -9.77 -17.62 -37.42
N LYS A 266 -10.61 -18.56 -37.85
CA LYS A 266 -10.68 -19.01 -39.25
C LYS A 266 -11.83 -18.32 -39.99
N ILE A 267 -11.58 -17.93 -41.24
CA ILE A 267 -12.64 -17.52 -42.17
C ILE A 267 -13.11 -18.75 -42.98
N LYS A 268 -14.39 -18.78 -43.36
CA LYS A 268 -14.87 -19.81 -44.31
C LYS A 268 -14.22 -19.56 -45.67
N GLU A 269 -13.74 -20.62 -46.32
CA GLU A 269 -13.09 -20.54 -47.63
C GLU A 269 -13.93 -19.81 -48.68
N GLU A 270 -15.24 -20.00 -48.68
CA GLU A 270 -16.13 -19.33 -49.64
C GLU A 270 -16.17 -17.81 -49.44
N GLU A 271 -16.16 -17.33 -48.20
CA GLU A 271 -16.09 -15.89 -47.91
C GLU A 271 -14.72 -15.33 -48.29
N PHE A 272 -13.64 -16.09 -48.06
CA PHE A 272 -12.30 -15.67 -48.46
C PHE A 272 -12.15 -15.55 -49.98
N LYS A 273 -12.74 -16.47 -50.75
CA LYS A 273 -12.78 -16.38 -52.22
C LYS A 273 -13.57 -15.16 -52.72
N ASN A 274 -14.67 -14.81 -52.04
CA ASN A 274 -15.48 -13.64 -52.41
C ASN A 274 -14.70 -12.32 -52.23
N ILE A 275 -13.86 -12.22 -51.18
CA ILE A 275 -12.97 -11.08 -50.98
C ILE A 275 -11.99 -10.94 -52.16
N ARG A 276 -11.32 -12.03 -52.54
CA ARG A 276 -10.33 -11.99 -53.63
C ARG A 276 -10.95 -11.63 -54.98
N ARG A 277 -12.16 -12.12 -55.28
CA ARG A 277 -12.89 -11.76 -56.52
C ARG A 277 -13.24 -10.28 -56.58
N ALA A 278 -13.63 -9.67 -55.45
CA ALA A 278 -13.96 -8.25 -55.39
C ALA A 278 -12.74 -7.33 -55.60
N GLU A 279 -11.52 -7.78 -55.27
CA GLU A 279 -10.28 -7.05 -55.55
C GLU A 279 -9.87 -7.12 -57.03
N ASP A 280 -10.09 -8.26 -57.69
CA ASP A 280 -9.78 -8.44 -59.11
C ASP A 280 -10.75 -7.65 -60.03
N ASP A 281 -12.00 -7.43 -59.61
CA ASP A 281 -13.01 -6.69 -60.38
C ASP A 281 -12.93 -5.15 -60.20
N GLY A 282 -12.10 -4.65 -59.27
CA GLY A 282 -11.93 -3.21 -58.96
C GLY A 282 -10.64 -2.58 -59.49
N GLY A 283 -9.79 -3.36 -60.16
CA GLY A 283 -8.53 -2.93 -60.78
C GLY A 283 -8.60 -2.90 -62.31
N ALA A 284 -9.48 -2.06 -62.87
CA ALA A 284 -9.51 -1.71 -64.29
C ALA A 284 -9.79 -0.20 -64.46
#